data_AF-A0A8S3K4K3-F1
#
_entry.id   AF-A0A8S3K4K3-F1
#
_cell.length_a   1.000
_cell.length_b   1.000
_cell.length_c   1.000
_cell.angle_alpha   90.00
_cell.angle_beta   90.00
_cell.angle_gamma   90.00
#
_symmetry.space_group_name_H-M   'P 1'
#
loop_
_entity.id
_entity.type
_entity.pdbx_description
1 polymer ?
#
loop_
_entity_poly.entity_id
_entity_poly.type
_entity_poly.pdbx_seq_one_letter_code
_entity_poly.pdbx_strand_id
1 'polypeptide(L)'
;VFIVEVEAEILQSNIDEPQLQRLRNGERPGALWHLFRSDDAKKIREYVGRAHRKAAGSDTIHDQTAYLEKEDLDKLRDWSKVESYPMLQFLGDAVFIPSGAPHQVKNLHSCIKIAEDFVS
;
A
#
# COMPACT_ATOMS: atom_id res chain seq x y z
N VAL A 1 23.15 -1.12 6.29
CA VAL A 1 22.26 0.03 6.07
C VAL A 1 20.86 -0.45 5.64
N PHE A 2 20.73 -1.30 4.60
CA PHE A 2 19.42 -1.76 4.08
C PHE A 2 18.50 -2.59 5.00
N ILE A 3 19.02 -3.35 5.98
CA ILE A 3 18.18 -4.23 6.82
C ILE A 3 17.33 -3.43 7.81
N VAL A 4 17.91 -2.38 8.41
CA VAL A 4 17.25 -1.56 9.45
C VAL A 4 16.08 -0.77 8.87
N GLU A 5 16.19 -0.31 7.63
CA GLU A 5 15.11 0.45 6.95
C GLU A 5 13.89 -0.43 6.66
N VAL A 6 14.09 -1.68 6.25
CA VAL A 6 12.99 -2.63 5.99
C VAL A 6 12.24 -2.97 7.28
N GLU A 7 12.95 -3.23 8.36
CA GLU A 7 12.31 -3.52 9.65
C GLU A 7 11.52 -2.31 10.16
N ALA A 8 12.09 -1.10 10.04
CA ALA A 8 11.39 0.13 10.41
C ALA A 8 10.10 0.34 9.61
N GLU A 9 10.15 0.09 8.29
CA GLU A 9 8.98 0.18 7.41
C GLU A 9 7.87 -0.79 7.85
N ILE A 10 8.23 -2.06 8.10
CA ILE A 10 7.28 -3.09 8.53
C ILE A 10 6.64 -2.70 9.88
N LEU A 11 7.44 -2.26 10.85
CA LEU A 11 6.94 -1.88 12.18
C LEU A 11 5.99 -0.67 12.12
N GLN A 12 6.21 0.25 11.19
CA GLN A 12 5.34 1.43 11.02
C GLN A 12 4.06 1.13 10.23
N SER A 13 4.02 0.01 9.48
CA SER A 13 2.93 -0.31 8.57
C SER A 13 1.64 -0.81 9.23
N ASN A 14 1.64 -1.07 10.54
CA ASN A 14 0.46 -1.55 11.29
C ASN A 14 -0.15 -2.86 10.73
N ILE A 15 0.71 -3.79 10.31
CA ILE A 15 0.32 -5.15 9.89
C ILE A 15 -0.29 -5.94 11.05
N ASP A 16 -1.16 -6.91 10.72
CA ASP A 16 -1.85 -7.72 11.71
C ASP A 16 -1.00 -8.85 12.31
N GLU A 17 -1.49 -9.43 13.40
CA GLU A 17 -0.79 -10.48 14.15
C GLU A 17 -0.48 -11.74 13.31
N PRO A 18 -1.35 -12.23 12.41
CA PRO A 18 -1.02 -13.32 11.50
C PRO A 18 0.22 -13.04 10.64
N GLN A 19 0.34 -11.83 10.09
CA GLN A 19 1.50 -11.44 9.30
C GLN A 19 2.77 -11.31 10.15
N LEU A 20 2.65 -10.76 11.36
CA LEU A 20 3.75 -10.72 12.33
C LEU A 20 4.23 -12.14 12.69
N GLN A 21 3.31 -13.09 12.82
CA GLN A 21 3.66 -14.47 13.11
C GLN A 21 4.47 -15.11 11.98
N ARG A 22 4.17 -14.83 10.71
CA ARG A 22 4.97 -15.29 9.56
C ARG A 22 6.40 -14.78 9.62
N LEU A 23 6.60 -13.50 9.96
CA LEU A 23 7.93 -12.92 10.17
C LEU A 23 8.70 -13.64 11.28
N ARG A 24 8.05 -13.91 12.41
CA ARG A 24 8.67 -14.64 13.54
C ARG A 24 9.02 -16.07 13.19
N ASN A 25 8.31 -16.68 12.25
CA ASN A 25 8.61 -18.01 11.71
C ASN A 25 9.78 -18.00 10.71
N GLY A 26 10.40 -16.85 10.45
CA GLY A 26 11.55 -16.71 9.55
C GLY A 26 11.16 -16.51 8.08
N GLU A 27 9.88 -16.35 7.76
CA GLU A 27 9.49 -15.97 6.41
C GLU A 27 9.92 -14.54 6.11
N ARG A 28 10.39 -14.31 4.88
CA ARG A 28 10.89 -13.00 4.44
C ARG A 28 9.91 -12.37 3.45
N PRO A 29 9.29 -11.23 3.77
CA PRO A 29 8.34 -10.59 2.87
C PRO A 29 9.08 -9.93 1.70
N GLY A 30 8.55 -10.08 0.49
CA GLY A 30 9.09 -9.40 -0.69
C GLY A 30 8.62 -7.94 -0.78
N ALA A 31 7.34 -7.69 -0.51
CA ALA A 31 6.72 -6.37 -0.71
C ALA A 31 5.69 -6.04 0.38
N LEU A 32 5.55 -4.76 0.67
CA LEU A 32 4.48 -4.17 1.47
C LEU A 32 3.45 -3.55 0.53
N TRP A 33 2.20 -3.92 0.74
CA TRP A 33 1.03 -3.40 0.04
C TRP A 33 0.23 -2.52 0.99
N HIS A 34 -0.37 -1.47 0.46
CA HIS A 34 -1.51 -0.80 1.10
C HIS A 34 -2.67 -0.84 0.11
N LEU A 35 -3.76 -1.51 0.49
CA LEU A 35 -5.01 -1.52 -0.28
C LEU A 35 -6.02 -0.56 0.33
N PHE A 36 -6.90 -0.03 -0.49
CA PHE A 36 -7.99 0.84 -0.06
C PHE A 36 -9.32 0.35 -0.64
N ARG A 37 -10.43 0.68 0.03
CA ARG A 37 -11.76 0.42 -0.52
C ARG A 37 -11.97 1.21 -1.81
N SER A 38 -12.63 0.60 -2.78
CA SER A 38 -13.00 1.25 -4.04
C SER A 38 -13.83 2.52 -3.80
N ASP A 39 -14.74 2.49 -2.82
CA ASP A 39 -15.61 3.62 -2.44
C ASP A 39 -14.82 4.88 -2.01
N ASP A 40 -13.59 4.70 -1.51
CA ASP A 40 -12.76 5.79 -0.98
C ASP A 40 -11.85 6.41 -2.05
N ALA A 41 -11.86 5.90 -3.29
CA ALA A 41 -11.00 6.37 -4.36
C ALA A 41 -11.12 7.88 -4.61
N LYS A 42 -12.31 8.47 -4.47
CA LYS A 42 -12.50 9.92 -4.63
C LYS A 42 -11.77 10.72 -3.54
N LYS A 43 -11.89 10.31 -2.28
CA LYS A 43 -11.23 10.97 -1.15
C LYS A 43 -9.71 10.86 -1.26
N ILE A 44 -9.21 9.71 -1.69
CA ILE A 44 -7.78 9.50 -1.93
C ILE A 44 -7.28 10.44 -3.02
N ARG A 45 -8.01 10.58 -4.15
CA ARG A 45 -7.65 11.55 -5.20
C ARG A 45 -7.55 12.97 -4.65
N GLU A 46 -8.56 13.40 -3.88
CA GLU A 46 -8.60 14.73 -3.27
C GLU A 46 -7.44 14.96 -2.30
N TYR A 47 -7.11 13.98 -1.47
CA TYR A 47 -5.97 14.05 -0.55
C TYR A 47 -4.66 14.20 -1.31
N VAL A 48 -4.36 13.29 -2.25
CA VAL A 48 -3.11 13.29 -3.00
C VAL A 48 -2.96 14.58 -3.81
N GLY A 49 -4.05 15.08 -4.41
CA GLY A 49 -4.05 16.34 -5.15
C GLY A 49 -3.65 17.54 -4.30
N ARG A 50 -4.16 17.62 -3.07
CA ARG A 50 -3.83 18.69 -2.11
C ARG A 50 -2.41 18.53 -1.55
N ALA A 51 -2.04 17.32 -1.12
CA ALA A 51 -0.78 17.04 -0.46
C ALA A 51 0.43 17.24 -1.40
N HIS A 52 0.31 16.80 -2.66
CA HIS A 52 1.42 16.84 -3.62
C HIS A 52 1.34 18.03 -4.60
N ARG A 53 0.41 18.99 -4.40
CA ARG A 53 0.23 20.19 -5.23
C ARG A 53 0.20 19.89 -6.74
N LYS A 54 -0.48 18.82 -7.14
CA LYS A 54 -0.56 18.45 -8.56
C LYS A 54 -1.40 19.47 -9.35
N ALA A 55 -1.08 19.64 -10.63
CA ALA A 55 -1.82 20.53 -11.53
C ALA A 55 -3.30 20.10 -11.66
N ALA A 56 -4.19 21.07 -11.83
CA ALA A 56 -5.61 20.80 -12.06
C ALA A 56 -5.78 19.95 -13.33
N GLY A 57 -6.49 18.82 -13.21
CA GLY A 57 -6.71 17.86 -14.30
C GLY A 57 -5.83 16.60 -14.26
N SER A 58 -4.85 16.50 -13.35
CA SER A 58 -4.11 15.26 -13.06
C SER A 58 -4.99 14.31 -12.24
N ASP A 59 -5.18 13.07 -12.72
CA ASP A 59 -5.77 12.01 -11.90
C ASP A 59 -4.66 11.31 -11.12
N THR A 60 -4.54 11.71 -9.86
CA THR A 60 -3.46 11.31 -8.98
C THR A 60 -3.34 9.80 -8.76
N ILE A 61 -4.44 9.05 -8.91
CA ILE A 61 -4.45 7.59 -8.79
C ILE A 61 -4.00 6.95 -10.12
N HIS A 62 -4.54 7.43 -11.25
CA HIS A 62 -4.18 6.86 -12.56
C HIS A 62 -2.76 7.21 -12.99
N ASP A 63 -2.26 8.38 -12.59
CA ASP A 63 -0.92 8.83 -12.94
C ASP A 63 0.17 8.05 -12.18
N GLN A 64 -0.19 7.34 -11.10
CA GLN A 64 0.72 6.49 -10.29
C GLN A 64 2.02 7.17 -9.82
N THR A 65 2.04 8.51 -9.71
CA THR A 65 3.27 9.25 -9.36
C THR A 65 3.42 9.57 -7.88
N ALA A 66 2.53 9.08 -7.02
CA ALA A 66 2.54 9.36 -5.59
C ALA A 66 2.52 8.07 -4.79
N TYR A 67 3.31 8.03 -3.71
CA TYR A 67 3.30 6.99 -2.71
C TYR A 67 2.97 7.65 -1.37
N LEU A 68 1.93 7.18 -0.68
CA LEU A 68 1.53 7.69 0.62
C LEU A 68 2.41 7.04 1.69
N GLU A 69 3.34 7.82 2.25
CA GLU A 69 4.14 7.38 3.40
C GLU A 69 3.29 7.36 4.68
N LYS A 70 3.83 6.84 5.78
CA LYS A 70 3.08 6.70 7.05
C LYS A 70 2.39 7.98 7.50
N GLU A 71 3.07 9.12 7.38
CA GLU A 71 2.52 10.43 7.74
C GLU A 71 1.33 10.81 6.86
N ASP A 72 1.37 10.48 5.56
CA ASP A 72 0.26 10.73 4.65
C ASP A 72 -0.93 9.81 4.93
N LEU A 73 -0.68 8.53 5.22
CA LEU A 73 -1.72 7.58 5.59
C LEU A 73 -2.44 8.00 6.88
N ASP A 74 -1.69 8.49 7.88
CA ASP A 74 -2.26 9.03 9.11
C ASP A 74 -3.11 10.27 8.85
N LYS A 75 -2.61 11.23 8.06
CA LYS A 75 -3.37 12.43 7.70
C LYS A 75 -4.63 12.11 6.91
N LEU A 76 -4.55 11.17 5.96
CA LEU A 76 -5.69 10.72 5.17
C LEU A 76 -6.77 10.10 6.07
N ARG A 77 -6.38 9.22 7.00
CA ARG A 77 -7.27 8.63 8.00
C ARG A 77 -7.90 9.71 8.88
N ASP A 78 -7.11 10.64 9.39
CA ASP A 78 -7.61 11.66 10.32
C ASP A 78 -8.57 12.63 9.61
N TRP A 79 -8.26 13.02 8.37
CA TRP A 79 -9.06 13.94 7.55
C TRP A 79 -10.38 13.33 7.06
N SER A 80 -10.39 12.04 6.67
CA SER A 80 -11.51 11.47 5.90
C SER A 80 -12.00 10.10 6.36
N LYS A 81 -11.39 9.55 7.41
CA LYS A 81 -11.64 8.20 7.96
C LYS A 81 -11.40 7.07 6.96
N VAL A 82 -10.66 7.36 5.89
CA VAL A 82 -10.18 6.34 4.95
C VAL A 82 -9.05 5.57 5.62
N GLU A 83 -9.21 4.26 5.70
CA GLU A 83 -8.20 3.35 6.22
C GLU A 83 -7.49 2.64 5.08
N SER A 84 -6.18 2.48 5.20
CA SER A 84 -5.40 1.54 4.38
C SER A 84 -5.39 0.17 5.03
N TYR A 85 -5.40 -0.88 4.23
CA TYR A 85 -5.19 -2.26 4.65
C TYR A 85 -3.75 -2.67 4.30
N PRO A 86 -2.83 -2.60 5.28
CA PRO A 86 -1.43 -2.98 5.08
C PRO A 86 -1.29 -4.51 4.99
N MET A 87 -0.53 -4.97 4.00
CA MET A 87 -0.30 -6.39 3.78
C MET A 87 1.12 -6.68 3.27
N LEU A 88 1.80 -7.61 3.93
CA LEU A 88 3.05 -8.20 3.48
C LEU A 88 2.77 -9.32 2.48
N GLN A 89 3.42 -9.24 1.32
CA GLN A 89 3.45 -10.30 0.33
C GLN A 89 4.75 -11.10 0.50
N PHE A 90 4.63 -12.38 0.84
CA PHE A 90 5.74 -13.32 0.92
C PHE A 90 5.87 -14.11 -0.38
N LEU A 91 6.95 -14.90 -0.51
CA LEU A 91 7.16 -15.75 -1.66
C LEU A 91 6.04 -16.79 -1.78
N GLY A 92 5.39 -16.85 -2.95
CA GLY A 92 4.30 -17.78 -3.23
C GLY A 92 2.91 -17.26 -2.88
N ASP A 93 2.79 -16.12 -2.19
CA ASP A 93 1.50 -15.50 -1.90
C ASP A 93 0.86 -14.93 -3.18
N ALA A 94 -0.43 -15.21 -3.36
CA ALA A 94 -1.28 -14.57 -4.35
C ALA A 94 -2.09 -13.44 -3.71
N VAL A 95 -2.07 -12.26 -4.33
CA VAL A 95 -2.82 -11.08 -3.88
C VAL A 95 -3.97 -10.83 -4.85
N PHE A 96 -5.21 -10.84 -4.33
CA PHE A 96 -6.40 -10.50 -5.10
C PHE A 96 -6.77 -9.03 -4.87
N ILE A 97 -6.89 -8.27 -5.97
CA ILE A 97 -7.22 -6.85 -5.93
C ILE A 97 -8.58 -6.66 -6.60
N PRO A 98 -9.62 -6.26 -5.86
CA PRO A 98 -10.93 -5.98 -6.46
C PRO A 98 -10.88 -4.84 -7.47
N SER A 99 -11.76 -4.90 -8.47
CA SER A 99 -11.92 -3.81 -9.44
C SER A 99 -12.18 -2.46 -8.74
N GLY A 100 -11.44 -1.43 -9.18
CA GLY A 100 -11.56 -0.08 -8.66
C GLY A 100 -10.92 0.17 -7.29
N ALA A 101 -10.31 -0.82 -6.63
CA ALA A 101 -9.60 -0.65 -5.36
C ALA A 101 -8.24 0.04 -5.58
N PRO A 102 -8.03 1.28 -5.08
CA PRO A 102 -6.71 1.90 -5.10
C PRO A 102 -5.72 1.06 -4.28
N HIS A 103 -4.47 1.00 -4.73
CA HIS A 103 -3.42 0.28 -4.03
C HIS A 103 -2.04 0.87 -4.35
N GLN A 104 -1.10 0.67 -3.43
CA GLN A 104 0.31 1.01 -3.63
C GLN A 104 1.19 -0.14 -3.13
N VAL A 105 2.37 -0.29 -3.74
CA VAL A 105 3.30 -1.39 -3.46
C VAL A 105 4.70 -0.85 -3.27
N LYS A 106 5.34 -1.22 -2.16
CA LYS A 106 6.74 -0.95 -1.87
C LYS A 106 7.49 -2.26 -1.78
N ASN A 107 8.45 -2.46 -2.68
CA ASN A 107 9.34 -3.61 -2.60
C ASN A 107 10.27 -3.45 -1.40
N LEU A 108 10.20 -4.38 -0.45
CA LEU A 108 11.12 -4.47 0.68
C LEU A 108 12.42 -5.15 0.24
N HIS A 109 12.32 -6.08 -0.71
CA HIS A 109 13.44 -6.75 -1.36
C HIS A 109 13.23 -6.82 -2.88
N SER A 110 14.25 -7.28 -3.61
CA SER A 110 14.11 -7.54 -5.05
C SER A 110 13.02 -8.58 -5.29
N CYS A 111 12.01 -8.22 -6.10
CA CYS A 111 10.84 -9.04 -6.35
C CYS A 111 10.58 -9.16 -7.85
N ILE A 112 10.19 -10.35 -8.29
CA ILE A 112 9.53 -10.58 -9.57
C ILE A 112 8.08 -10.96 -9.25
N LYS A 113 7.13 -10.34 -9.95
CA LYS A 113 5.70 -10.59 -9.78
C LYS A 113 5.07 -10.86 -11.14
N ILE A 114 4.07 -11.73 -11.16
CA ILE A 114 3.19 -11.96 -12.31
C ILE A 114 1.79 -11.56 -11.87
N ALA A 115 1.06 -10.86 -12.73
CA ALA A 115 -0.32 -10.46 -12.51
C ALA A 115 -1.17 -10.91 -13.69
N GLU A 116 -2.41 -11.30 -13.41
CA GLU A 116 -3.40 -11.71 -14.40
C GLU A 116 -4.72 -11.01 -14.07
N ASP A 117 -5.31 -10.36 -15.07
CA ASP A 117 -6.61 -9.71 -14.93
C ASP A 117 -7.75 -10.70 -15.22
N PHE A 118 -8.84 -10.62 -14.46
CA PHE A 118 -10.02 -11.43 -14.69
C PHE A 118 -11.30 -10.67 -14.32
N VAL A 119 -12.45 -11.17 -14.78
CA VAL A 119 -13.78 -10.71 -14.37
C VAL A 119 -14.46 -11.88 -13.65
N SER A 120 -14.81 -11.68 -12.38
CA SER A 120 -15.43 -12.69 -11.51
C SER A 120 -16.86 -13.01 -11.91
#